data_AF-A0A645F1M4-F1
#
_entry.id   AF-A0A645F1M4-F1
#
_cell.length_a   1.000
_cell.length_b   1.000
_cell.length_c   1.000
_cell.angle_alpha   90.00
_cell.angle_beta   90.00
_cell.angle_gamma   90.00
#
_symmetry.space_group_name_H-M   'P 1'
#
loop_
_entity.id
_entity.type
_entity.pdbx_description
1 polymer ?
#
loop_
_entity_poly.entity_id
_entity_poly.type
_entity_poly.pdbx_seq_one_letter_code
_entity_poly.pdbx_strand_id
1 'polypeptide(L)'
;MRTNLDFDPEPSLFRSGGGWSGSVEGYFLAPETANYEFSIACCGTVTIALKGAEPFTYTGDGVFHSIEKSYLLEKGYHPVRIDFSLAAPGGHHNGMQLYVARGLGRQLPLAQFLFHGGENNAK
;
A
#
# COMPACT_ATOMS: atom_id res chain seq x y z
N MET A 1 -19.79 -10.72 16.35
CA MET A 1 -19.59 -9.69 15.31
C MET A 1 -18.34 -8.91 15.70
N ARG A 2 -17.19 -9.16 15.06
CA ARG A 2 -15.91 -8.47 15.38
C ARG A 2 -15.75 -7.32 14.41
N THR A 3 -16.10 -6.11 14.84
CA THR A 3 -15.73 -4.87 14.18
C THR A 3 -14.71 -4.22 15.09
N ASN A 4 -13.43 -4.42 14.83
CA ASN A 4 -12.33 -3.62 15.36
C ASN A 4 -11.07 -4.04 14.57
N LEU A 5 -10.87 -3.36 13.43
CA LEU A 5 -9.54 -3.21 12.85
C LEU A 5 -8.84 -2.13 13.68
N ASP A 6 -8.42 -2.53 14.88
CA ASP A 6 -7.44 -1.79 15.67
C ASP A 6 -6.10 -2.06 14.98
N PHE A 7 -5.66 -1.10 14.18
CA PHE A 7 -4.37 -1.13 13.51
C PHE A 7 -3.30 -0.75 14.56
N ASP A 8 -2.40 -1.68 14.85
CA ASP A 8 -1.29 -1.49 15.77
C ASP A 8 -0.03 -1.34 14.90
N PRO A 9 0.56 -0.14 14.80
CA PRO A 9 1.46 0.22 13.71
C PRO A 9 2.86 -0.36 13.91
N GLU A 10 3.01 -1.67 13.75
CA GLU A 10 4.32 -2.33 13.76
C GLU A 10 4.50 -3.15 12.48
N PRO A 11 5.56 -2.88 11.69
CA PRO A 11 5.84 -3.69 10.50
C PRO A 11 6.21 -5.11 10.93
N SER A 12 5.50 -6.10 10.39
CA SER A 12 5.82 -7.52 10.59
C SER A 12 6.43 -8.10 9.32
N LEU A 13 7.68 -8.55 9.42
CA LEU A 13 8.42 -9.12 8.28
C LEU A 13 8.67 -10.61 8.52
N PHE A 14 8.29 -11.44 7.55
CA PHE A 14 8.46 -12.89 7.60
C PHE A 14 9.15 -13.39 6.33
N ARG A 15 10.17 -14.23 6.51
CA ARG A 15 10.91 -14.87 5.43
C ARG A 15 10.64 -16.37 5.44
N SER A 16 10.15 -16.91 4.33
CA SER A 16 10.10 -18.37 4.13
C SER A 16 10.36 -18.72 2.66
N GLY A 17 11.13 -19.78 2.42
CA GLY A 17 11.24 -20.41 1.10
C GLY A 17 11.64 -19.50 -0.08
N GLY A 18 12.67 -18.66 0.05
CA GLY A 18 13.18 -17.83 -1.04
C GLY A 18 12.38 -16.56 -1.38
N GLY A 19 11.16 -16.42 -0.86
CA GLY A 19 10.31 -15.24 -0.99
C GLY A 19 10.35 -14.28 0.22
N TRP A 20 9.65 -13.15 0.09
CA TRP A 20 9.48 -12.14 1.13
C TRP A 20 8.01 -11.87 1.38
N SER A 21 7.55 -12.03 2.62
CA SER A 21 6.18 -11.69 3.01
C SER A 21 6.17 -10.78 4.22
N GLY A 22 5.14 -9.94 4.34
CA GLY A 22 5.02 -9.07 5.49
C GLY A 22 3.78 -8.20 5.44
N SER A 23 3.62 -7.40 6.49
CA SER A 23 2.60 -6.38 6.60
C SER A 23 3.22 -5.10 7.12
N VAL A 24 2.86 -3.97 6.53
CA VAL A 24 3.27 -2.63 6.97
C VAL A 24 2.04 -1.78 7.19
N GLU A 25 1.97 -1.14 8.34
CA GLU A 25 0.90 -0.24 8.73
C GLU A 25 1.42 1.19 8.88
N GLY A 26 0.56 2.17 8.60
CA GLY A 26 0.89 3.58 8.71
C GLY A 26 -0.27 4.46 8.29
N TYR A 27 0.04 5.66 7.79
CA TYR A 27 -0.93 6.62 7.32
C TYR A 27 -0.61 7.09 5.90
N PHE A 28 -1.62 7.14 5.06
CA PHE A 28 -1.60 7.84 3.78
C PHE A 28 -2.07 9.28 3.97
N LEU A 29 -1.26 10.27 3.61
CA LEU A 29 -1.63 11.68 3.63
C LEU A 29 -2.33 12.08 2.32
N ALA A 30 -3.61 12.39 2.40
CA ALA A 30 -4.34 13.07 1.33
C ALA A 30 -4.20 14.59 1.53
N PRO A 31 -3.38 15.32 0.74
CA PRO A 31 -3.19 16.77 0.90
C PRO A 31 -4.47 17.58 0.66
N GLU A 32 -5.43 17.03 -0.07
CA GLU A 32 -6.75 17.60 -0.31
C GLU A 32 -7.78 16.51 -0.67
N THR A 33 -9.06 16.86 -0.57
CA THR A 33 -10.17 15.94 -0.87
C THR A 33 -10.24 15.65 -2.37
N ALA A 34 -9.99 14.41 -2.78
CA ALA A 34 -9.97 14.00 -4.17
C ALA A 34 -10.07 12.48 -4.35
N ASN A 35 -10.22 12.03 -5.59
CA ASN A 35 -10.01 10.63 -5.96
C ASN A 35 -8.51 10.35 -6.11
N TYR A 36 -8.03 9.34 -5.40
CA TYR A 36 -6.65 8.85 -5.43
C TYR A 36 -6.63 7.45 -6.05
N GLU A 37 -5.87 7.32 -7.13
CA GLU A 37 -5.72 6.10 -7.90
C GLU A 37 -4.44 5.37 -7.50
N PHE A 38 -4.57 4.17 -6.94
CA PHE A 38 -3.44 3.35 -6.51
C PHE A 38 -3.07 2.38 -7.63
N SER A 39 -1.77 2.11 -7.74
CA SER A 39 -1.23 1.14 -8.70
C SER A 39 -0.08 0.36 -8.08
N ILE A 40 -0.05 -0.95 -8.34
CA ILE A 40 0.93 -1.87 -7.82
C ILE A 40 1.70 -2.50 -8.98
N ALA A 41 3.03 -2.53 -8.87
CA ALA A 41 3.87 -3.40 -9.66
C ALA A 41 4.59 -4.36 -8.70
N CYS A 42 4.36 -5.66 -8.82
CA CYS A 42 4.97 -6.65 -7.92
C CYS A 42 5.21 -8.01 -8.58
N CYS A 43 6.21 -8.73 -8.05
CA CYS A 43 6.44 -10.16 -8.32
C CYS A 43 5.86 -10.99 -7.16
N GLY A 44 4.55 -11.25 -7.17
CA GLY A 44 3.82 -11.87 -6.08
C GLY A 44 2.48 -11.18 -5.83
N THR A 45 1.99 -11.22 -4.60
CA THR A 45 0.71 -10.63 -4.20
C THR A 45 0.91 -9.45 -3.27
N VAL A 46 0.18 -8.36 -3.48
CA VAL A 46 0.14 -7.19 -2.60
C VAL A 46 -1.31 -6.77 -2.40
N THR A 47 -1.65 -6.44 -1.16
CA THR A 47 -2.96 -5.90 -0.77
C THR A 47 -2.77 -4.54 -0.11
N ILE A 48 -3.50 -3.53 -0.56
CA ILE A 48 -3.61 -2.22 0.08
C ILE A 48 -5.00 -2.10 0.71
N ALA A 49 -5.05 -1.82 2.00
CA ALA A 49 -6.28 -1.59 2.75
C ALA A 49 -6.26 -0.20 3.39
N LEU A 50 -7.23 0.64 3.05
CA LEU A 50 -7.48 1.92 3.72
C LEU A 50 -8.64 1.74 4.70
N LYS A 51 -8.52 2.28 5.92
CA LYS A 51 -9.58 2.16 6.92
C LYS A 51 -10.90 2.73 6.40
N GLY A 52 -11.96 1.92 6.40
CA GLY A 52 -13.28 2.32 5.92
C GLY A 52 -13.50 2.18 4.41
N ALA A 53 -12.51 1.65 3.68
CA ALA A 53 -12.64 1.34 2.26
C ALA A 53 -12.42 -0.16 2.00
N GLU A 54 -13.02 -0.67 0.93
CA GLU A 54 -12.78 -2.05 0.49
C GLU A 54 -11.30 -2.22 0.10
N PRO A 55 -10.60 -3.22 0.65
CA PRO A 55 -9.22 -3.51 0.28
C PRO A 55 -9.08 -3.80 -1.20
N PHE A 56 -7.90 -3.53 -1.72
CA PHE A 56 -7.52 -3.81 -3.10
C PHE A 56 -6.32 -4.76 -3.12
N THR A 57 -6.44 -5.88 -3.84
CA THR A 57 -5.39 -6.90 -3.96
C THR A 57 -4.98 -7.07 -5.41
N TYR A 58 -3.67 -7.09 -5.65
CA TYR A 58 -3.07 -7.38 -6.93
C TYR A 58 -2.11 -8.57 -6.83
N THR A 59 -2.08 -9.40 -7.86
CA THR A 59 -1.09 -10.45 -8.04
C THR A 59 -0.42 -10.28 -9.40
N GLY A 60 0.88 -10.06 -9.40
CA GLY A 60 1.69 -9.83 -10.60
C GLY A 60 2.88 -10.79 -10.71
N ASP A 61 3.40 -10.92 -11.92
CA ASP A 61 4.59 -11.71 -12.28
C ASP A 61 5.85 -10.82 -12.45
N GLY A 62 5.76 -9.56 -12.07
CA GLY A 62 6.82 -8.55 -12.25
C GLY A 62 6.66 -7.65 -13.47
N VAL A 63 5.64 -7.85 -14.30
CA VAL A 63 5.27 -6.92 -15.38
C VAL A 63 4.42 -5.77 -14.84
N PHE A 64 4.72 -4.55 -15.27
CA PHE A 64 4.01 -3.34 -14.85
C PHE A 64 2.59 -3.28 -15.42
N HIS A 65 1.58 -3.24 -14.55
CA HIS A 65 0.20 -2.96 -14.94
C HIS A 65 -0.29 -1.68 -14.24
N SER A 66 -0.91 -0.78 -15.00
CA SER A 66 -1.28 0.56 -14.55
C SER A 66 -2.74 0.66 -14.14
N ILE A 67 -2.98 1.33 -13.00
CA ILE A 67 -4.27 1.79 -12.42
C ILE A 67 -5.25 0.67 -12.09
N GLU A 68 -5.39 0.39 -10.79
CA GLU A 68 -6.11 -0.80 -10.35
C GLU A 68 -7.26 -0.47 -9.39
N LYS A 69 -7.18 0.66 -8.67
CA LYS A 69 -8.26 1.11 -7.79
C LYS A 69 -8.23 2.61 -7.55
N SER A 70 -9.41 3.23 -7.43
CA SER A 70 -9.57 4.64 -7.05
C SER A 70 -10.36 4.75 -5.74
N TYR A 71 -9.92 5.62 -4.84
CA TYR A 71 -10.58 5.93 -3.57
C TYR A 71 -10.83 7.43 -3.44
N LEU A 72 -12.05 7.82 -3.11
CA LEU A 72 -12.35 9.17 -2.67
C LEU A 72 -11.88 9.34 -1.23
N LEU A 73 -10.88 10.18 -1.00
CA LEU A 73 -10.32 10.45 0.33
C LEU A 73 -10.51 11.92 0.67
N GLU A 74 -10.95 12.20 1.90
CA GLU A 74 -10.97 13.56 2.45
C GLU A 74 -9.54 14.05 2.73
N LYS A 75 -9.35 15.37 2.80
CA LYS A 75 -8.06 15.94 3.23
C LYS A 75 -7.68 15.43 4.62
N GLY A 76 -6.49 14.85 4.77
CA GLY A 76 -5.97 14.41 6.07
C GLY A 76 -5.20 13.09 6.01
N TYR A 77 -4.96 12.51 7.18
CA TYR A 77 -4.28 11.22 7.33
C TYR A 77 -5.29 10.08 7.35
N HIS A 78 -5.05 9.07 6.52
CA HIS A 78 -5.88 7.88 6.39
C HIS A 78 -5.08 6.65 6.81
N PRO A 79 -5.51 5.89 7.82
CA PRO A 79 -4.82 4.65 8.19
C PRO A 79 -4.78 3.70 6.99
N VAL A 80 -3.58 3.19 6.69
CA VAL A 80 -3.32 2.29 5.57
C VAL A 80 -2.52 1.08 6.06
N ARG A 81 -2.91 -0.11 5.59
CA ARG A 81 -2.14 -1.35 5.72
C ARG A 81 -1.78 -1.88 4.34
N ILE A 82 -0.55 -2.35 4.21
CA ILE A 82 -0.02 -2.95 3.00
C ILE A 82 0.48 -4.35 3.37
N ASP A 83 -0.24 -5.37 2.92
CA ASP A 83 0.15 -6.78 3.07
C ASP A 83 0.85 -7.24 1.78
N PHE A 84 1.96 -7.95 1.87
CA PHE A 84 2.68 -8.44 0.69
C PHE A 84 3.20 -9.87 0.87
N SER A 85 3.25 -10.59 -0.25
CA SER A 85 3.85 -11.91 -0.39
C SER A 85 4.52 -11.98 -1.76
N LEU A 86 5.80 -11.66 -1.79
CA LEU A 86 6.65 -11.66 -2.98
C LEU A 86 7.28 -13.04 -3.15
N ALA A 87 7.06 -13.64 -4.31
CA ALA A 87 7.59 -14.94 -4.64
C ALA A 87 8.87 -14.77 -5.46
N ALA A 88 9.86 -15.65 -5.20
CA ALA A 88 11.06 -15.76 -6.03
C ALA A 88 11.08 -17.03 -6.91
N PRO A 89 10.12 -17.31 -7.81
CA PRO A 89 10.29 -18.43 -8.73
C PRO A 89 10.87 -17.91 -10.05
N GLY A 90 12.09 -18.35 -10.36
CA GLY A 90 12.62 -18.28 -11.73
C GLY A 90 13.61 -17.17 -12.07
N GLY A 91 14.19 -16.46 -11.08
CA GLY A 91 15.32 -15.53 -11.32
C GLY A 91 14.92 -14.10 -11.67
N HIS A 92 13.64 -13.75 -11.59
CA HIS A 92 13.20 -12.36 -11.61
C HIS A 92 13.23 -11.74 -10.21
N HIS A 93 13.52 -10.44 -10.18
CA HIS A 93 13.76 -9.60 -9.01
C HIS A 93 12.61 -9.71 -8.00
N ASN A 94 12.91 -9.93 -6.72
CA ASN A 94 11.95 -9.76 -5.62
C ASN A 94 11.65 -8.27 -5.46
N GLY A 95 10.63 -7.78 -6.16
CA GLY A 95 10.35 -6.35 -6.27
C GLY A 95 8.88 -6.01 -6.03
N MET A 96 8.68 -4.87 -5.40
CA MET A 96 7.39 -4.19 -5.30
C MET A 96 7.62 -2.69 -5.50
N GLN A 97 6.79 -2.06 -6.31
CA GLN A 97 6.71 -0.61 -6.46
C GLN A 97 5.24 -0.21 -6.37
N LEU A 98 4.97 0.80 -5.54
CA LEU A 98 3.63 1.29 -5.27
C LEU A 98 3.54 2.74 -5.71
N TYR A 99 2.45 3.07 -6.39
CA TYR A 99 2.22 4.40 -6.93
C TYR A 99 0.84 4.92 -6.53
N VAL A 100 0.72 6.24 -6.53
CA VAL A 100 -0.54 6.95 -6.45
C VAL A 100 -0.61 8.01 -7.54
N ALA A 101 -1.73 8.09 -8.24
CA ALA A 101 -2.09 9.18 -9.13
C ALA A 101 -3.29 9.93 -8.55
N ARG A 102 -3.41 11.21 -8.89
CA ARG A 102 -4.50 12.05 -8.41
C ARG A 102 -4.90 13.03 -9.50
N GLY A 103 -5.74 12.62 -10.45
CA GLY A 103 -6.25 13.51 -11.52
C GLY A 103 -5.18 14.21 -12.38
N LEU A 104 -3.90 13.84 -12.27
CA LEU A 104 -2.76 14.57 -12.81
C LEU A 104 -2.19 13.97 -14.11
N GLY A 105 -2.78 12.88 -14.61
CA GLY A 105 -2.21 12.15 -15.75
C GLY A 105 -0.78 11.61 -15.50
N ARG A 106 -0.33 11.57 -14.23
CA ARG A 106 0.97 11.04 -13.81
C ARG A 106 0.86 10.27 -12.50
N GLN A 107 1.66 9.22 -12.38
CA GLN A 107 1.85 8.45 -11.16
C GLN A 107 3.01 8.98 -10.34
N LEU A 108 2.85 9.03 -9.02
CA LEU A 108 3.89 9.40 -8.05
C LEU A 108 4.19 8.20 -7.15
N PRO A 109 5.45 8.00 -6.71
CA PRO A 109 5.77 6.97 -5.74
C PRO A 109 4.93 7.11 -4.47
N LEU A 110 4.25 6.04 -4.06
CA LEU A 110 3.35 6.05 -2.89
C LEU A 110 4.09 6.46 -1.61
N ALA A 111 5.37 6.11 -1.49
CA ALA A 111 6.22 6.46 -0.35
C ALA A 111 6.25 7.95 -0.01
N GLN A 112 6.00 8.85 -0.97
CA GLN A 112 5.93 10.30 -0.73
C GLN A 112 4.72 10.71 0.14
N PHE A 113 3.74 9.82 0.28
CA PHE A 113 2.48 10.04 0.98
C PHE A 113 2.33 9.14 2.20
N LEU A 114 3.31 8.26 2.49
CA LEU A 114 3.25 7.32 3.59
C LEU A 114 4.01 7.84 4.81
N PHE A 115 3.38 7.72 5.97
CA PHE A 115 3.94 8.09 7.28
C PHE A 115 3.79 6.92 8.24
N HIS A 116 4.86 6.57 8.95
CA HIS A 116 4.79 5.64 10.08
C HIS A 116 4.88 6.44 11.39
N GLY A 117 4.10 6.04 12.40
CA GLY A 117 4.02 6.74 13.69
C GLY A 117 5.32 6.61 14.49
N GLY A 118 6.28 7.48 14.21
CA GLY A 118 7.47 7.70 15.04
C GLY A 118 7.59 9.19 15.34
N GLU A 119 6.96 9.61 16.45
CA GLU A 119 7.10 10.89 17.16
C GLU A 119 6.79 12.21 16.41
N ASN A 120 5.89 12.99 17.03
CA ASN A 120 5.70 14.44 16.88
C ASN A 120 5.22 14.99 15.52
N ASN A 121 3.91 15.14 15.36
CA ASN A 121 3.33 16.27 14.60
C ASN A 121 1.91 16.62 15.09
N ALA A 122 1.79 16.78 16.42
CA ALA A 122 0.67 17.49 17.02
C ALA A 122 1.22 18.71 17.77
N LYS A 123 1.44 19.80 17.05
CA LYS A 123 1.27 21.18 17.52
C LYS A 123 0.81 22.06 16.38
#